data_AF-A0A353EVF3-F1
#
_entry.id   AF-A0A353EVF3-F1
#
_cell.length_a   1.000
_cell.length_b   1.000
_cell.length_c   1.000
_cell.angle_alpha   90.00
_cell.angle_beta   90.00
_cell.angle_gamma   90.00
#
_symmetry.space_group_name_H-M   'P 1'
#
loop_
_entity.id
_entity.type
_entity.pdbx_description
1 polymer ?
#
loop_
_entity_poly.entity_id
_entity_poly.type
_entity_poly.pdbx_seq_one_letter_code
_entity_poly.pdbx_strand_id
1 'polypeptide(L)' 'PPRSVTDPPQVTLYTHLAVREDDIELYGFATQAELSSFRLLLTVSGVGPKAALAVLSLLSPEKFALAVCTDDRKTIS' A
#
# COMPACT_ATOMS: atom_id res chain seq x y z
N PRO A 1 35.57 7.16 -7.63
CA PRO A 1 35.94 6.58 -6.32
C PRO A 1 35.16 5.27 -6.05
N PRO A 2 35.82 4.17 -5.64
CA PRO A 2 35.10 2.95 -5.29
C PRO A 2 34.39 3.20 -3.95
N ARG A 3 33.06 3.03 -3.92
CA ARG A 3 32.26 3.20 -2.70
C ARG A 3 32.64 2.11 -1.70
N SER A 4 33.00 2.53 -0.50
CA SER A 4 33.33 1.67 0.64
C SER A 4 32.15 0.76 0.98
N VAL A 5 32.46 -0.48 1.37
CA VAL A 5 31.56 -1.60 1.72
C VAL A 5 30.56 -1.33 2.88
N THR A 6 30.40 -0.08 3.32
CA THR A 6 29.65 0.31 4.53
C THR A 6 28.41 1.18 4.24
N ASP A 7 28.05 1.41 2.98
CA ASP A 7 26.79 2.11 2.67
C ASP A 7 25.59 1.19 2.98
N PRO A 8 24.56 1.68 3.68
CA PRO A 8 23.34 0.90 3.88
C PRO A 8 22.74 0.54 2.51
N PRO A 9 22.10 -0.64 2.38
CA PRO A 9 21.49 -1.05 1.13
C PRO A 9 20.50 0.02 0.66
N GLN A 10 20.63 0.43 -0.61
CA GLN A 10 19.71 1.38 -1.22
C GLN A 10 18.36 0.70 -1.42
N VAL A 11 17.29 1.36 -0.95
CA VAL A 11 15.91 0.89 -1.11
C VAL A 11 15.14 1.90 -1.94
N THR A 12 14.28 1.41 -2.83
CA THR A 12 13.35 2.23 -3.61
C THR A 12 11.92 1.85 -3.22
N LEU A 13 11.08 2.85 -3.00
CA LEU A 13 9.66 2.68 -2.67
C LEU A 13 8.80 3.37 -3.72
N TYR A 14 7.69 2.73 -4.04
CA TYR A 14 6.59 3.36 -4.76
C TYR A 14 5.76 4.16 -3.77
N THR A 15 5.36 5.38 -4.13
CA THR A 15 4.71 6.28 -3.17
C THR A 15 3.36 6.81 -3.62
N HIS A 16 2.50 7.07 -2.63
CA HIS A 16 1.29 7.87 -2.78
C HIS A 16 1.38 9.04 -1.80
N LEU A 17 1.36 10.26 -2.34
CA LEU A 17 1.32 11.50 -1.56
C LEU A 17 -0.15 11.91 -1.41
N ALA A 18 -0.64 11.90 -0.17
CA ALA A 18 -1.97 12.41 0.17
C ALA A 18 -1.84 13.83 0.71
N VAL A 19 -2.44 14.79 0.00
CA VAL A 19 -2.44 16.20 0.38
C VAL A 19 -3.84 16.58 0.85
N ARG A 20 -3.93 17.09 2.07
CA ARG A 20 -5.13 17.66 2.70
C ARG A 20 -4.87 19.13 3.01
N GLU A 21 -5.90 19.88 3.36
CA GLU A 21 -5.76 21.31 3.70
C GLU A 21 -4.76 21.54 4.84
N ASP A 22 -4.78 20.68 5.85
CA ASP A 22 -3.97 20.82 7.07
C ASP A 22 -2.84 19.78 7.21
N ASP A 23 -2.71 18.84 6.26
CA ASP A 23 -1.77 17.72 6.41
C ASP A 23 -1.24 17.17 5.08
N ILE A 24 -0.03 16.63 5.12
CA ILE A 24 0.62 15.96 4.00
C ILE A 24 1.14 14.62 4.50
N GLU A 25 0.56 13.53 4.00
CA GLU A 25 0.94 12.17 4.35
C GLU A 25 1.61 11.47 3.15
N LEU A 26 2.71 10.77 3.40
CA LEU A 26 3.40 9.96 2.39
C LEU A 26 3.26 8.47 2.72
N TYR A 27 2.66 7.72 1.80
CA TYR A 27 2.48 6.27 1.90
C TYR A 27 3.46 5.57 0.96
N GLY A 28 4.23 4.61 1.47
CA GLY A 28 5.26 3.89 0.73
C GLY A 28 4.96 2.39 0.56
N PHE A 29 5.29 1.84 -0.59
CA PHE A 29 5.04 0.46 -0.99
C PHE A 29 6.28 -0.15 -1.65
N ALA A 30 6.50 -1.45 -1.45
CA ALA A 30 7.64 -2.15 -2.03
C ALA A 30 7.44 -2.43 -3.52
N THR A 31 6.18 -2.58 -3.96
CA THR A 31 5.83 -2.90 -5.34
C THR A 31 4.81 -1.94 -5.94
N GLN A 32 4.82 -1.83 -7.27
CA GLN A 32 3.81 -1.07 -8.01
C GLN A 32 2.41 -1.67 -7.86
N ALA A 33 2.30 -2.99 -7.67
CA ALA A 33 1.03 -3.69 -7.45
C ALA A 33 0.38 -3.26 -6.12
N GLU A 34 1.15 -3.21 -5.04
CA GLU A 34 0.67 -2.70 -3.74
C GLU A 34 0.20 -1.23 -3.83
N LEU A 35 0.98 -0.36 -4.49
CA LEU A 35 0.58 1.04 -4.71
C LEU A 35 -0.74 1.14 -5.51
N SER A 36 -0.90 0.30 -6.53
CA SER A 36 -2.10 0.31 -7.39
C SER A 36 -3.32 -0.18 -6.62
N SER A 37 -3.18 -1.26 -5.84
CA SER A 37 -4.25 -1.75 -4.96
C SER A 37 -4.61 -0.76 -3.87
N PHE A 38 -3.63 -0.07 -3.28
CA PHE A 38 -3.89 0.98 -2.30
C PHE A 38 -4.75 2.11 -2.90
N ARG A 39 -4.37 2.58 -4.09
CA ARG A 39 -5.14 3.62 -4.81
C ARG A 39 -6.54 3.14 -5.18
N LEU A 40 -6.70 1.87 -5.55
CA LEU A 40 -8.02 1.30 -5.83
C LEU A 40 -8.88 1.24 -4.57
N LEU A 41 -8.32 0.80 -3.44
CA LEU A 41 -9.01 0.76 -2.15
C LEU A 41 -9.53 2.15 -1.73
N LEU A 42 -8.75 3.22 -1.98
CA LEU A 42 -9.18 4.59 -1.71
C LEU A 42 -10.40 5.05 -2.52
N THR A 43 -10.73 4.37 -3.64
CA THR A 43 -11.93 4.69 -4.42
C THR A 43 -13.21 4.12 -3.81
N VAL A 44 -13.10 3.18 -2.86
CA VAL A 44 -14.23 2.57 -2.17
C VAL A 44 -14.78 3.55 -1.13
N SER A 45 -16.07 3.85 -1.21
CA SER A 45 -16.73 4.74 -0.25
C SER A 45 -16.54 4.24 1.19
N GLY A 46 -16.03 5.11 2.06
CA GLY A 46 -15.76 4.78 3.46
C GLY A 46 -14.39 4.16 3.74
N VAL A 47 -13.59 3.83 2.71
CA VAL A 47 -12.23 3.31 2.88
C VAL A 47 -11.23 4.47 2.84
N GLY A 48 -10.71 4.83 4.02
CA GLY A 48 -9.63 5.81 4.14
C GLY A 48 -8.23 5.21 3.99
N PRO A 49 -7.18 6.05 3.90
CA PRO A 49 -5.79 5.60 3.77
C PRO A 49 -5.33 4.61 4.84
N LYS A 50 -5.69 4.84 6.11
CA LYS A 50 -5.36 3.93 7.20
C LYS A 50 -5.98 2.55 7.04
N ALA A 51 -7.24 2.49 6.60
CA ALA A 51 -7.94 1.23 6.37
C ALA A 51 -7.33 0.49 5.16
N ALA A 52 -7.07 1.21 4.05
CA ALA A 52 -6.42 0.63 2.88
C ALA A 52 -5.02 0.07 3.20
N LEU A 53 -4.24 0.78 4.03
CA LEU A 53 -2.93 0.32 4.46
C LEU A 53 -3.00 -0.92 5.36
N ALA A 54 -3.98 -0.96 6.26
CA ALA A 54 -4.22 -2.12 7.12
C ALA A 54 -4.54 -3.37 6.28
N VAL A 55 -5.44 -3.25 5.29
CA VAL A 55 -5.77 -4.36 4.37
C VAL A 55 -4.53 -4.92 3.70
N LEU A 56 -3.67 -4.05 3.13
CA LEU A 56 -2.44 -4.47 2.46
C LEU A 56 -1.34 -4.95 3.40
N SER A 57 -1.45 -4.67 4.70
CA SER A 57 -0.55 -5.21 5.72
C SER A 57 -0.92 -6.63 6.13
N LEU A 58 -2.21 -7.00 6.02
CA LEU A 58 -2.69 -8.35 6.31
C LEU A 58 -2.67 -9.26 5.07
N LEU A 59 -2.96 -8.72 3.89
CA LEU A 59 -3.14 -9.47 2.66
C LEU A 59 -2.29 -8.90 1.53
N SER A 60 -1.63 -9.78 0.79
CA SER A 60 -1.05 -9.36 -0.50
C SER A 60 -2.15 -8.91 -1.47
N PRO A 61 -1.85 -8.03 -2.43
CA PRO A 61 -2.79 -7.60 -3.47
C PRO A 61 -3.55 -8.77 -4.13
N GLU A 62 -2.86 -9.88 -4.40
CA GLU A 62 -3.43 -11.07 -5.03
C GLU A 62 -4.43 -11.78 -4.11
N LYS A 63 -4.09 -11.96 -2.83
CA LYS A 63 -4.99 -12.59 -1.85
C LYS A 63 -6.23 -11.74 -1.60
N PHE A 64 -6.06 -10.43 -1.54
CA PHE A 64 -7.17 -9.51 -1.41
C PHE A 64 -8.11 -9.58 -2.61
N ALA A 65 -7.56 -9.52 -3.83
CA ALA A 65 -8.34 -9.64 -5.06
C ALA A 65 -9.11 -10.97 -5.12
N LEU A 66 -8.46 -12.09 -4.75
CA LEU A 66 -9.10 -13.39 -4.69
C LEU A 66 -10.27 -13.41 -3.69
N ALA A 67 -10.05 -12.92 -2.47
CA ALA A 67 -11.10 -12.88 -1.43
C ALA A 67 -12.32 -12.05 -1.87
N VAL A 68 -12.10 -10.95 -2.59
CA VAL A 68 -13.18 -10.15 -3.19
C VAL A 68 -13.92 -10.94 -4.28
N CYS A 69 -13.19 -11.61 -5.18
CA CYS A 69 -13.79 -12.42 -6.25
C CYS A 69 -14.59 -13.62 -5.73
N THR A 70 -14.23 -14.16 -4.57
CA THR A 70 -14.90 -15.33 -3.97
C THR A 70 -15.96 -14.98 -2.93
N ASP A 71 -16.26 -13.70 -2.71
CA ASP A 71 -17.11 -13.20 -1.61
C ASP A 71 -16.69 -13.77 -0.23
N ASP A 72 -15.38 -13.93 0.00
CA ASP A 72 -14.85 -14.46 1.25
C ASP A 72 -14.80 -13.37 2.33
N ARG A 73 -15.96 -13.13 2.93
CA ARG A 73 -16.16 -12.09 3.94
C ARG A 73 -15.37 -12.34 5.22
N LYS A 74 -15.00 -13.58 5.54
CA LYS A 74 -14.23 -13.90 6.75
C LYS A 74 -12.79 -13.39 6.66
N THR A 75 -12.25 -13.30 5.45
CA THR A 75 -10.88 -12.86 5.22
C THR A 75 -10.77 -11.33 5.15
N ILE A 76 -11.87 -10.62 4.88
CA ILE A 76 -11.90 -9.17 4.66
C ILE A 76 -12.50 -8.38 5.86
N SER A 77 -13.26 -9.04 6.76
CA SER A 77 -13.96 -8.42 7.90
C SER A 77 -13.31 -8.68 9.25
#